data_AF-A0A8D1JQK3-F1
#
_entry.id   AF-A0A8D1JQK3-F1
#
_cell.length_a   1.000
_cell.length_b   1.000
_cell.length_c   1.000
_cell.angle_alpha   90.00
_cell.angle_beta   90.00
_cell.angle_gamma   90.00
#
_symmetry.space_group_name_H-M   'P 1'
#
loop_
_entity.id
_entity.type
_entity.pdbx_description
1 polymer ?
#
loop_
_entity_poly.entity_id
_entity_poly.type
_entity_poly.pdbx_seq_one_letter_code
_entity_poly.pdbx_strand_id
1 'polypeptide(L)'
;MNNAKEQIIRIVEITQSGQQTENQMKKHESNIRDLWDNIKWANLCIIGIPEGIENDKGMENIFEEIIIGNFSNIRNADFKIQEAQRAPNKLNPNRPTPRHIIIKMAKVNDKDKILKPAREKQSVTYKGTPGVPIMVQWLANLTRNHEVAGLLPGLAQWVKDPTLL
;
A
#
# COMPACT_ATOMS: atom_id res chain seq x y z
N MET A 1 42.00 23.87 -38.58
CA MET A 1 41.52 22.46 -38.40
C MET A 1 41.43 22.02 -36.92
N ASN A 2 42.15 22.65 -35.99
CA ASN A 2 42.22 22.17 -34.59
C ASN A 2 41.00 22.56 -33.73
N ASN A 3 40.42 23.75 -33.90
CA ASN A 3 39.29 24.22 -33.09
C ASN A 3 38.03 23.34 -33.24
N ALA A 4 37.71 22.92 -34.47
CA ALA A 4 36.56 22.04 -34.71
C ALA A 4 36.74 20.65 -34.07
N LYS A 5 37.97 20.12 -34.04
CA LYS A 5 38.28 18.84 -33.40
C LYS A 5 38.13 18.92 -31.88
N GLU A 6 38.64 20.00 -31.28
CA GLU A 6 38.49 20.27 -29.84
C GLU A 6 37.02 20.43 -29.40
N GLN A 7 36.20 21.08 -30.23
CA GLN A 7 34.76 21.21 -29.96
C GLN A 7 34.03 19.87 -30.03
N ILE A 8 34.36 19.02 -31.01
CA ILE A 8 33.78 17.68 -31.14
C ILE A 8 34.15 16.82 -29.92
N ILE A 9 35.39 16.89 -29.45
CA ILE A 9 35.85 16.15 -28.26
C ILE A 9 35.02 16.55 -27.02
N ARG A 10 34.84 17.86 -26.77
CA ARG A 10 34.02 18.34 -25.64
C ARG A 10 32.56 17.88 -25.73
N ILE A 11 31.96 17.87 -26.92
CA ILE A 11 30.57 17.44 -27.10
C ILE A 11 30.42 15.95 -26.77
N VAL A 12 31.38 15.11 -27.17
CA VAL A 12 31.38 13.68 -26.85
C VAL A 12 31.52 13.46 -25.34
N GLU A 13 32.42 14.18 -24.67
CA GLU A 13 32.59 14.11 -23.21
C GLU A 13 31.32 14.51 -22.44
N ILE A 14 30.68 15.62 -22.84
CA ILE A 14 29.42 16.08 -22.22
C ILE A 14 28.30 15.05 -22.44
N THR A 15 28.22 14.46 -23.64
CA THR A 15 27.19 13.46 -23.95
C THR A 15 27.38 12.18 -23.14
N GLN A 16 28.62 11.71 -23.02
CA GLN A 16 28.96 10.52 -22.26
C GLN A 16 28.77 10.72 -20.75
N SER A 17 29.15 11.90 -20.24
CA SER A 17 28.88 12.30 -18.85
C SER A 17 27.38 12.39 -18.57
N GLY A 18 26.60 13.00 -19.47
CA GLY A 18 25.14 13.08 -19.36
C GLY A 18 24.45 11.70 -19.34
N GLN A 19 24.85 10.79 -20.23
CA GLN A 19 24.36 9.41 -20.23
C GLN A 19 24.73 8.65 -18.95
N GLN A 20 25.93 8.87 -18.42
CA GLN A 20 26.33 8.27 -17.15
C GLN A 20 25.45 8.77 -16.01
N THR A 21 25.20 10.08 -15.92
CA THR A 21 24.32 10.65 -14.87
C THR A 21 22.89 10.15 -14.98
N GLU A 22 22.34 10.03 -16.20
CA GLU A 22 21.00 9.48 -16.43
C GLU A 22 20.91 8.01 -15.98
N ASN A 23 21.92 7.20 -16.29
CA ASN A 23 21.98 5.80 -15.84
C ASN A 23 22.08 5.68 -14.31
N GLN A 24 22.84 6.58 -13.65
CA GLN A 24 22.91 6.63 -12.19
C GLN A 24 21.53 7.01 -11.60
N MET A 25 20.85 8.00 -12.15
CA MET A 25 19.51 8.41 -11.71
C MET A 25 18.49 7.27 -11.84
N LYS A 26 18.45 6.59 -12.99
CA LYS A 26 17.56 5.44 -13.21
C LYS A 26 17.83 4.30 -12.21
N LYS A 27 19.11 4.06 -11.90
CA LYS A 27 19.50 3.09 -10.87
C LYS A 27 19.01 3.51 -9.48
N HIS A 28 19.18 4.77 -9.10
CA HIS A 28 18.69 5.30 -7.83
C HIS A 28 17.16 5.24 -7.72
N GLU A 29 16.44 5.59 -8.78
CA GLU A 29 14.99 5.49 -8.84
C GLU A 29 14.51 4.04 -8.66
N SER A 30 15.13 3.09 -9.38
CA SER A 30 14.82 1.66 -9.20
C SER A 30 15.09 1.21 -7.76
N ASN A 31 16.22 1.60 -7.17
CA ASN A 31 16.55 1.24 -5.79
C ASN A 31 15.53 1.83 -4.79
N ILE A 32 15.07 3.06 -5.00
CA ILE A 32 14.04 3.69 -4.17
C ILE A 32 12.72 2.92 -4.29
N ARG A 33 12.34 2.54 -5.52
CA ARG A 33 11.16 1.71 -5.76
C ARG A 33 11.27 0.37 -5.05
N ASP A 34 12.40 -0.32 -5.17
CA ASP A 34 12.60 -1.63 -4.55
C ASP A 34 12.58 -1.53 -3.01
N LEU A 35 13.18 -0.49 -2.43
CA LEU A 35 13.10 -0.20 -0.99
C LEU A 35 11.66 0.09 -0.56
N TRP A 36 10.93 0.85 -1.36
CA TRP A 36 9.55 1.21 -1.09
C TRP A 36 8.61 0.00 -1.17
N ASP A 37 8.80 -0.85 -2.17
CA ASP A 37 8.07 -2.10 -2.34
C ASP A 37 8.37 -3.06 -1.19
N ASN A 38 9.62 -3.13 -0.73
CA ASN A 38 9.99 -3.89 0.47
C ASN A 38 9.31 -3.36 1.75
N ILE A 39 9.29 -2.04 1.96
CA ILE A 39 8.63 -1.42 3.12
C ILE A 39 7.11 -1.66 3.06
N LYS A 40 6.51 -1.57 1.87
CA LYS A 40 5.08 -1.80 1.65
C LYS A 40 4.70 -3.28 1.68
N TRP A 41 5.65 -4.18 1.44
CA TRP A 41 5.40 -5.61 1.46
C TRP A 41 4.79 -6.03 2.80
N ALA A 42 5.17 -5.43 3.93
CA ALA A 42 4.62 -5.81 5.23
C ALA A 42 3.31 -5.11 5.63
N ASN A 43 2.78 -4.18 4.82
CA ASN A 43 1.62 -3.35 5.20
C ASN A 43 0.28 -3.95 4.74
N LEU A 44 -0.71 -3.95 5.64
CA LEU A 44 -2.12 -4.25 5.39
C LEU A 44 -2.95 -2.97 5.52
N CYS A 45 -3.99 -2.82 4.69
CA CYS A 45 -4.90 -1.68 4.72
C CYS A 45 -6.32 -2.15 5.01
N ILE A 46 -6.97 -1.55 6.01
CA ILE A 46 -8.36 -1.82 6.37
C ILE A 46 -9.17 -0.55 6.13
N ILE A 47 -10.26 -0.67 5.39
CA ILE A 47 -11.11 0.46 5.02
C ILE A 47 -12.53 0.27 5.56
N GLY A 48 -13.27 1.37 5.71
CA GLY A 48 -14.67 1.33 6.16
C GLY A 48 -14.87 1.18 7.68
N ILE A 49 -13.79 1.27 8.48
CA ILE A 49 -13.91 1.32 9.94
C ILE A 49 -14.28 2.76 10.36
N PRO A 50 -15.37 2.98 11.11
CA PRO A 50 -15.75 4.33 11.57
C PRO A 50 -14.65 5.01 12.39
N GLU A 51 -14.55 6.33 12.35
CA GLU A 51 -13.61 7.10 13.19
C GLU A 51 -14.09 7.11 14.65
N GLY A 52 -13.17 7.14 15.61
CA GLY A 52 -13.48 7.31 17.04
C GLY A 52 -13.93 6.05 17.76
N ILE A 53 -13.89 4.89 17.10
CA ILE A 53 -14.12 3.59 17.75
C ILE A 53 -12.85 2.99 18.36
N GLU A 54 -11.72 3.67 18.14
CA GLU A 54 -10.44 3.27 18.69
C GLU A 54 -10.44 3.54 20.19
N ASN A 55 -10.59 2.47 20.96
CA ASN A 55 -10.48 2.52 22.40
C ASN A 55 -9.00 2.69 22.82
N ASP A 56 -8.73 2.75 24.12
CA ASP A 56 -7.37 2.82 24.71
C ASP A 56 -6.41 1.72 24.21
N LYS A 57 -6.96 0.61 23.67
CA LYS A 57 -6.21 -0.51 23.09
C LYS A 57 -5.71 -0.26 21.66
N GLY A 58 -6.09 0.86 21.03
CA GLY A 58 -5.61 1.29 19.72
C GLY A 58 -6.10 0.45 18.52
N MET A 59 -5.42 0.64 17.39
CA MET A 59 -5.76 0.03 16.09
C MET A 59 -5.46 -1.47 16.04
N GLU A 60 -4.51 -1.96 16.84
CA GLU A 60 -4.10 -3.36 16.89
C GLU A 60 -5.27 -4.24 17.33
N ASN A 61 -6.03 -3.81 18.35
CA ASN A 61 -7.21 -4.51 18.82
C ASN A 61 -8.31 -4.60 17.74
N ILE A 62 -8.49 -3.56 16.92
CA ILE A 62 -9.46 -3.61 15.80
C ILE A 62 -9.03 -4.67 14.78
N PHE A 63 -7.75 -4.71 14.44
CA PHE A 63 -7.22 -5.73 13.55
C PHE A 63 -7.41 -7.13 14.12
N GLU A 64 -7.06 -7.37 15.39
CA GLU A 64 -7.27 -8.66 16.06
C GLU A 64 -8.75 -9.08 16.07
N GLU A 65 -9.67 -8.17 16.39
CA GLU A 65 -11.11 -8.42 16.35
C GLU A 65 -11.57 -8.87 14.96
N ILE A 66 -11.06 -8.22 13.90
CA ILE A 66 -11.37 -8.59 12.51
C ILE A 66 -10.82 -9.98 12.20
N ILE A 67 -9.57 -10.26 12.55
CA ILE A 67 -8.94 -11.56 12.29
C ILE A 67 -9.68 -12.69 12.99
N ILE A 68 -9.92 -12.54 14.30
CA ILE A 68 -10.61 -13.52 15.15
C ILE A 68 -12.05 -13.75 14.68
N GLY A 69 -12.75 -12.68 14.30
CA GLY A 69 -14.12 -12.74 13.83
C GLY A 69 -14.28 -13.38 12.45
N ASN A 70 -13.23 -13.34 11.61
CA ASN A 70 -13.35 -13.76 10.21
C ASN A 70 -12.60 -15.03 9.83
N PHE A 71 -11.48 -15.32 10.47
CA PHE A 71 -10.56 -16.36 10.03
C PHE A 71 -10.25 -17.32 11.19
N SER A 72 -11.11 -18.33 11.35
CA SER A 72 -10.98 -19.33 12.41
C SER A 72 -9.67 -20.11 12.35
N ASN A 73 -9.11 -20.29 11.15
CA ASN A 73 -7.85 -20.99 10.89
C ASN A 73 -6.58 -20.25 11.38
N ILE A 74 -6.68 -18.95 11.67
CA ILE A 74 -5.56 -18.13 12.15
C ILE A 74 -5.82 -17.48 13.51
N ARG A 75 -6.88 -17.91 14.20
CA ARG A 75 -7.29 -17.37 15.51
C ARG A 75 -6.22 -17.50 16.61
N ASN A 76 -5.39 -18.54 16.52
CA ASN A 76 -4.31 -18.82 17.47
C ASN A 76 -2.93 -18.46 16.91
N ALA A 77 -2.87 -17.68 15.82
CA ALA A 77 -1.62 -17.21 15.27
C ALA A 77 -1.17 -15.94 15.99
N ASP A 78 -0.02 -15.99 16.64
CA ASP A 78 0.58 -14.83 17.30
C ASP A 78 1.21 -13.91 16.25
N PHE A 79 0.40 -13.05 15.66
CA PHE A 79 0.86 -12.05 14.71
C PHE A 79 1.54 -10.91 15.42
N LYS A 80 2.82 -10.68 15.11
CA LYS A 80 3.55 -9.52 15.65
C LYS A 80 3.30 -8.29 14.77
N ILE A 81 2.57 -7.33 15.31
CA ILE A 81 2.35 -6.02 14.70
C ILE A 81 3.53 -5.12 15.09
N GLN A 82 4.07 -4.38 14.11
CA GLN A 82 5.11 -3.38 14.35
C GLN A 82 4.50 -2.00 14.58
N GLU A 83 3.45 -1.67 13.84
CA GLU A 83 2.78 -0.38 13.90
C GLU A 83 1.35 -0.52 13.40
N ALA A 84 0.42 0.21 14.01
CA ALA A 84 -0.96 0.25 13.58
C ALA A 84 -1.50 1.67 13.74
N GLN A 85 -1.87 2.31 12.64
CA GLN A 85 -2.27 3.72 12.65
C GLN A 85 -3.31 4.05 11.57
N ARG A 86 -4.01 5.18 11.75
CA ARG A 86 -4.87 5.74 10.70
C ARG A 86 -4.05 6.57 9.74
N ALA A 87 -4.28 6.35 8.45
CA ALA A 87 -3.70 7.13 7.38
C ALA A 87 -4.79 7.85 6.57
N PRO A 88 -4.61 9.15 6.28
CA PRO A 88 -3.53 10.03 6.76
C PRO A 88 -3.67 10.37 8.26
N ASN A 89 -2.55 10.71 8.92
CA ASN A 89 -2.54 10.97 10.37
C ASN A 89 -3.46 12.13 10.78
N LYS A 90 -3.66 13.11 9.89
CA LYS A 90 -4.57 14.24 10.10
C LYS A 90 -5.98 13.91 9.59
N LEU A 91 -6.99 14.18 10.42
CA LEU A 91 -8.39 14.11 10.01
C LEU A 91 -8.72 15.27 9.07
N ASN A 92 -9.37 14.98 7.95
CA ASN A 92 -9.93 15.99 7.05
C ASN A 92 -11.47 16.03 7.25
N PRO A 93 -12.03 17.10 7.83
CA PRO A 93 -13.47 17.21 8.07
C PRO A 93 -14.33 17.14 6.81
N ASN A 94 -13.78 17.50 5.65
CA ASN A 94 -14.50 17.48 4.37
C ASN A 94 -14.54 16.08 3.72
N ARG A 95 -13.88 15.08 4.32
CA ARG A 95 -13.84 13.71 3.79
C ARG A 95 -15.10 12.96 4.24
N PRO A 96 -15.96 12.47 3.32
CA PRO A 96 -17.17 11.73 3.69
C PRO A 96 -16.87 10.29 4.12
N THR A 97 -15.68 9.77 3.81
CA THR A 97 -15.24 8.41 4.14
C THR A 97 -14.33 8.39 5.38
N PRO A 98 -14.42 7.36 6.24
CA PRO A 98 -13.43 7.15 7.29
C PRO A 98 -12.03 6.94 6.71
N ARG A 99 -11.00 7.34 7.44
CA ARG A 99 -9.60 7.10 7.07
C ARG A 99 -9.29 5.61 7.07
N HIS A 100 -8.25 5.23 6.36
CA HIS A 100 -7.82 3.84 6.32
C HIS A 100 -6.97 3.52 7.54
N ILE A 101 -7.01 2.28 8.00
CA ILE A 101 -6.08 1.78 9.03
C ILE A 101 -4.95 1.05 8.31
N ILE A 102 -3.71 1.46 8.54
CA ILE A 102 -2.51 0.77 8.07
C ILE A 102 -1.97 -0.06 9.23
N ILE A 103 -1.86 -1.37 9.01
CA ILE A 103 -1.22 -2.31 9.93
C ILE A 103 0.10 -2.75 9.29
N LYS A 104 1.21 -2.45 9.95
CA LYS A 104 2.55 -2.90 9.57
C LYS A 104 2.87 -4.18 10.32
N MET A 105 3.04 -5.27 9.59
CA MET A 105 3.43 -6.56 10.15
C MET A 105 4.94 -6.57 10.42
N ALA A 106 5.38 -7.22 11.50
CA ALA A 106 6.81 -7.41 11.74
C ALA A 106 7.43 -8.44 10.78
N LYS A 107 6.60 -9.33 10.19
CA LYS A 107 7.02 -10.35 9.23
C LYS A 107 6.10 -10.34 8.02
N VAL A 108 6.71 -10.36 6.84
CA VAL A 108 6.00 -10.46 5.56
C VAL A 108 5.18 -11.74 5.44
N ASN A 109 5.71 -12.88 5.91
CA ASN A 109 5.02 -14.17 5.84
C ASN A 109 3.68 -14.16 6.60
N ASP A 110 3.57 -13.38 7.68
CA ASP A 110 2.36 -13.31 8.48
C ASP A 110 1.24 -12.54 7.76
N LYS A 111 1.61 -11.55 6.95
CA LYS A 111 0.68 -10.85 6.05
C LYS A 111 0.04 -11.83 5.07
N ASP A 112 0.85 -12.67 4.41
CA ASP A 112 0.35 -13.57 3.38
C ASP A 112 -0.62 -14.63 3.94
N LYS A 113 -0.39 -15.09 5.17
CA LYS A 113 -1.31 -15.98 5.90
C LYS A 113 -2.68 -15.35 6.16
N ILE A 114 -2.76 -14.04 6.27
CA ILE A 114 -4.00 -13.29 6.49
C ILE A 114 -4.68 -12.97 5.15
N LEU A 115 -3.90 -12.65 4.13
CA LEU A 115 -4.42 -12.26 2.83
C LEU A 115 -4.98 -13.42 2.03
N LYS A 116 -4.36 -14.59 2.09
CA LYS A 116 -4.84 -15.78 1.40
C LYS A 116 -6.31 -16.09 1.77
N PRO A 117 -6.68 -16.25 3.06
CA PRO A 117 -8.07 -16.50 3.42
C PRO A 117 -8.96 -15.26 3.21
N ALA A 118 -8.45 -14.03 3.34
CA ALA A 118 -9.24 -12.83 3.03
C ALA A 118 -9.70 -12.78 1.58
N ARG A 119 -8.84 -13.17 0.62
CA ARG A 119 -9.17 -13.26 -0.81
C ARG A 119 -10.20 -14.35 -1.10
N GLU A 120 -10.07 -15.50 -0.44
CA GLU A 120 -11.00 -16.63 -0.60
C GLU A 120 -12.39 -16.29 -0.03
N LYS A 121 -12.45 -15.57 1.10
CA LYS A 121 -13.71 -15.23 1.78
C LYS A 121 -14.49 -14.10 1.10
N GLN A 122 -13.82 -13.20 0.37
CA GLN A 122 -14.38 -12.05 -0.36
C GLN A 122 -15.13 -10.99 0.46
N SER A 123 -15.61 -11.31 1.66
CA SER A 123 -16.28 -10.40 2.60
C SER A 123 -15.77 -10.61 4.02
N VAL A 124 -15.31 -9.53 4.62
CA VAL A 124 -14.82 -9.49 6.00
C VAL A 124 -15.79 -8.60 6.80
N THR A 125 -16.09 -9.03 8.02
CA THR A 125 -17.03 -8.35 8.92
C THR A 125 -16.30 -7.71 10.10
N TYR A 126 -16.82 -6.59 10.60
CA TYR A 126 -16.40 -6.00 11.87
C TYR A 126 -17.63 -5.67 12.72
N LYS A 127 -17.71 -6.21 13.94
CA LYS A 127 -18.84 -6.00 14.87
C LYS A 127 -20.23 -6.11 14.21
N GLY A 128 -20.43 -7.11 13.35
CA GLY A 128 -21.69 -7.34 12.64
C GLY A 128 -21.94 -6.44 11.43
N THR A 129 -21.04 -5.49 11.11
CA THR A 129 -21.10 -4.72 9.87
C THR A 129 -20.43 -5.52 8.75
N PRO A 130 -21.18 -5.99 7.73
CA PRO A 130 -20.61 -6.67 6.59
C PRO A 130 -19.94 -5.69 5.62
N GLY A 131 -18.91 -6.16 4.92
CA GLY A 131 -18.27 -5.40 3.86
C GLY A 131 -17.19 -4.43 4.31
N VAL A 132 -16.47 -4.74 5.41
CA VAL A 132 -15.20 -4.09 5.75
C VAL A 132 -14.13 -4.66 4.83
N PRO A 133 -13.69 -3.96 3.78
CA PRO A 133 -12.71 -4.50 2.85
C PRO A 133 -11.33 -4.46 3.51
N ILE A 134 -10.68 -5.61 3.61
CA ILE A 134 -9.23 -5.67 3.83
C ILE A 134 -8.59 -5.56 2.46
N MET A 135 -8.04 -4.40 2.16
CA MET A 135 -7.32 -4.17 0.93
C MET A 135 -5.82 -4.38 1.18
N VAL A 136 -5.18 -5.09 0.26
CA VAL A 136 -3.75 -4.93 0.07
C VAL A 136 -3.60 -3.72 -0.82
N GLN A 137 -2.76 -2.76 -0.45
CA GLN A 137 -2.30 -1.79 -1.42
C GLN A 137 -1.48 -2.56 -2.47
N TRP A 138 -2.15 -2.97 -3.56
CA TRP A 138 -1.50 -3.49 -4.76
C TRP A 138 -0.96 -2.27 -5.52
N LEU A 139 0.34 -2.02 -5.42
CA LEU A 139 1.02 -1.05 -6.27
C LEU A 139 1.54 -1.77 -7.51
N ALA A 140 0.62 -2.12 -8.41
CA ALA A 140 0.97 -2.29 -9.80
C ALA A 140 0.16 -1.27 -10.60
N ASN A 141 0.82 -0.18 -10.99
CA ASN A 141 0.48 0.67 -12.12
C ASN A 141 -0.95 1.26 -12.16
N LEU A 142 -1.27 2.23 -11.29
CA LEU A 142 -2.37 3.18 -11.54
C LEU A 142 -1.95 4.30 -12.52
N THR A 143 -1.22 3.93 -13.58
CA THR A 143 -0.89 4.79 -14.73
C THR A 143 -1.03 4.06 -16.08
N ARG A 144 -1.61 2.85 -16.09
CA ARG A 144 -2.01 2.18 -17.34
C ARG A 144 -3.48 1.79 -17.28
N ASN A 145 -4.30 2.72 -17.74
CA ASN A 145 -5.54 2.54 -18.52
C ASN A 145 -6.51 1.43 -18.08
N HIS A 146 -7.70 1.87 -17.65
CA HIS A 146 -9.01 1.24 -17.89
C HIS A 146 -9.03 -0.22 -18.36
N GLU A 147 -8.89 -1.18 -17.43
CA GLU A 147 -9.56 -2.47 -17.52
C GLU A 147 -10.01 -2.87 -16.11
N VAL A 148 -11.21 -2.39 -15.77
CA VAL A 148 -11.97 -2.83 -14.59
C VAL A 148 -12.50 -4.23 -14.89
N ALA A 149 -11.65 -5.25 -14.73
CA ALA A 149 -12.05 -6.65 -14.84
C ALA A 149 -11.81 -7.35 -13.50
N GLY A 150 -12.88 -7.43 -12.70
CA GLY A 150 -12.89 -8.15 -11.42
C GLY A 150 -13.34 -7.31 -10.23
N LEU A 151 -14.45 -6.57 -10.36
CA LEU A 151 -15.10 -5.94 -9.21
C LEU A 151 -15.73 -7.02 -8.31
N LEU A 152 -15.20 -7.19 -7.11
CA LEU A 152 -15.99 -7.70 -5.99
C LEU A 152 -17.16 -6.72 -5.78
N PRO A 153 -18.43 -7.16 -5.86
CA PRO A 153 -19.59 -6.30 -5.72
C PRO A 153 -19.65 -5.75 -4.29
N GLY A 154 -19.16 -4.52 -4.11
CA GLY A 154 -18.99 -3.86 -2.81
C GLY A 154 -17.90 -2.78 -2.79
N LEU A 155 -16.99 -2.81 -3.78
CA LEU A 155 -15.89 -1.84 -3.85
C LEU A 155 -16.22 -0.54 -4.61
N ALA A 156 -17.31 -0.50 -5.38
CA ALA A 156 -17.65 0.64 -6.25
C ALA A 156 -17.75 1.99 -5.52
N GLN A 157 -18.15 1.98 -4.24
CA GLN A 157 -18.23 3.20 -3.42
C GLN A 157 -16.85 3.73 -2.95
N TRP A 158 -15.81 2.89 -2.97
CA TRP A 158 -14.47 3.20 -2.49
C TRP A 158 -13.48 3.56 -3.62
N VAL A 159 -13.82 3.21 -4.87
CA VAL A 159 -13.00 3.46 -6.09
C VAL A 159 -12.84 4.96 -6.41
N LYS A 160 -13.68 5.84 -5.83
CA LYS A 160 -13.65 7.29 -6.09
C LYS A 160 -12.77 8.10 -5.13
N ASP A 161 -12.04 7.46 -4.22
CA ASP A 161 -11.21 8.15 -3.22
C ASP A 161 -9.82 8.51 -3.81
N PRO A 162 -9.48 9.81 -3.99
CA PRO A 162 -8.19 10.23 -4.55
C PRO A 162 -6.98 9.85 -3.70
N THR A 163 -7.18 9.39 -2.46
CA THR A 163 -6.10 8.96 -1.56
C THR A 163 -5.68 7.49 -1.77
N LEU A 164 -6.30 6.79 -2.73
CA LEU A 164 -5.83 5.50 -3.25
C LEU A 164 -4.77 5.62 -4.36
N LEU A 165 -4.47 6.86 -4.82
CA LEU A 165 -3.39 7.22 -5.75
C LEU A 165 -2.06 7.47 -5.02
#